data_AF-A0A4W3JEN7-F1
#
_entry.id   AF-A0A4W3JEN7-F1
#
_cell.length_a   1.000
_cell.length_b   1.000
_cell.length_c   1.000
_cell.angle_alpha   90.00
_cell.angle_beta   90.00
_cell.angle_gamma   90.00
#
_symmetry.space_group_name_H-M   'P 1'
#
loop_
_entity.id
_entity.type
_entity.pdbx_description
1 polymer ?
#
loop_
_entity_poly.entity_id
_entity_poly.type
_entity_poly.pdbx_seq_one_letter_code
_entity_poly.pdbx_strand_id
1 'polypeptide(L)'
;LASSDSTSSGVRNSNIIIIGGRGGEAPSLSDMFEGGWRALEEAETSDQPSNSNGFQYTVRRGSPRFRVNPVKRFDRNEELEEIATADVKYLLLPALLGALTMKLSNSAKRLEHVQKARIYFTDFLKRCKDYNVMVFELPKTEENSDDSSKALARPTAPAAISQPSLLSMAASRQSKIERYNQKKETEAKLKEINSLVSSGKADDELTRTFYGLNLKRWISISIEEIESIDQEIQILKRMIGVKRQPQPPRPQRAPMPPFILTRNAAQAKVFGAGYPSLATMTVDDWYEEHKKHSMLPDQGIPRGRPGKTDADDEQALRNAREKDEWKDTHRRGYGNRHNMG
;
A
#
# COMPACT_ATOMS: atom_id res chain seq x y z
N LEU A 1 -3.75 37.76 48.32
CA LEU A 1 -4.91 36.93 47.92
C LEU A 1 -5.23 37.28 46.46
N ALA A 2 -5.20 36.26 45.60
CA ALA A 2 -5.53 36.24 44.17
C ALA A 2 -4.68 37.08 43.20
N SER A 3 -3.68 36.43 42.60
CA SER A 3 -3.22 36.76 41.25
C SER A 3 -3.29 35.48 40.40
N SER A 4 -4.11 35.57 39.38
CA SER A 4 -4.42 34.58 38.35
C SER A 4 -3.28 34.53 37.32
N ASP A 5 -2.62 33.38 37.21
CA ASP A 5 -1.76 33.08 36.05
C ASP A 5 -2.42 32.03 35.16
N SER A 6 -2.89 32.54 34.02
CA SER A 6 -3.36 31.80 32.87
C SER A 6 -2.24 30.90 32.33
N THR A 7 -2.36 29.60 32.57
CA THR A 7 -1.43 28.62 32.00
C THR A 7 -1.83 28.35 30.55
N SER A 8 -1.12 29.02 29.65
CA SER A 8 -1.08 28.71 28.21
C SER A 8 -0.74 27.23 28.01
N SER A 9 -1.70 26.48 27.46
CA SER A 9 -1.53 25.08 27.07
C SER A 9 -0.74 25.00 25.77
N GLY A 10 0.58 25.18 25.88
CA GLY A 10 1.52 24.90 24.79
C GLY A 10 1.56 23.39 24.49
N VAL A 11 1.25 23.07 23.23
CA VAL A 11 1.38 21.73 22.63
C VAL A 11 2.79 21.22 22.90
N ARG A 12 2.90 20.23 23.80
CA ARG A 12 4.17 19.55 24.06
C ARG A 12 4.52 18.73 22.82
N ASN A 13 5.57 19.14 22.12
CA ASN A 13 6.30 18.29 21.19
C ASN A 13 6.39 16.89 21.79
N SER A 14 5.88 15.91 21.06
CA SER A 14 5.83 14.49 21.41
C SER A 14 7.23 13.89 21.36
N ASN A 15 8.08 14.39 22.26
CA ASN A 15 9.39 13.86 22.54
C ASN A 15 9.23 12.58 23.36
N ILE A 16 9.88 11.53 22.86
CA ILE A 16 9.92 10.21 23.47
C ILE A 16 10.55 10.35 24.87
N ILE A 17 9.72 10.26 25.92
CA ILE A 17 10.14 10.27 27.34
C ILE A 17 10.90 8.95 27.63
N ILE A 18 11.61 8.75 28.77
CA ILE A 18 12.11 7.44 29.33
C ILE A 18 11.60 7.18 30.77
N ILE A 19 11.33 5.93 31.17
CA ILE A 19 10.94 5.40 32.49
C ILE A 19 11.59 4.02 32.53
N GLY A 20 12.67 3.91 33.30
CA GLY A 20 13.40 2.66 33.52
C GLY A 20 12.64 1.76 34.48
N GLY A 21 12.54 0.48 34.13
CA GLY A 21 12.18 -0.59 35.06
C GLY A 21 13.44 -1.20 35.67
N ARG A 22 13.40 -1.42 36.99
CA ARG A 22 14.42 -2.00 37.88
C ARG A 22 15.28 -3.13 37.27
N GLY A 23 16.62 -3.01 37.41
CA GLY A 23 17.43 -4.09 38.00
C GLY A 23 18.32 -4.99 37.13
N GLY A 24 18.72 -4.62 35.91
CA GLY A 24 19.74 -5.37 35.13
C GLY A 24 20.49 -4.45 34.15
N GLU A 25 21.73 -4.80 33.79
CA GLU A 25 22.53 -4.07 32.78
C GLU A 25 21.70 -3.85 31.51
N ALA A 26 21.63 -2.60 31.05
CA ALA A 26 20.86 -2.27 29.86
C ALA A 26 21.57 -2.83 28.62
N PRO A 27 20.85 -3.51 27.70
CA PRO A 27 21.44 -4.05 26.47
C PRO A 27 22.05 -2.94 25.61
N SER A 28 23.14 -3.24 24.89
CA SER A 28 23.80 -2.29 23.99
C SER A 28 22.86 -1.88 22.84
N LEU A 29 23.04 -0.69 22.29
CA LEU A 29 22.26 -0.21 21.14
C LEU A 29 22.41 -1.15 19.92
N SER A 30 23.60 -1.74 19.73
CA SER A 30 23.80 -2.76 18.66
C SER A 30 22.97 -4.00 18.92
N ASP A 31 23.00 -4.54 20.14
CA ASP A 31 22.23 -5.75 20.50
C ASP A 31 20.73 -5.52 20.37
N MET A 32 20.25 -4.33 20.73
CA MET A 32 18.85 -3.95 20.58
C MET A 32 18.45 -3.86 19.10
N PHE A 33 19.30 -3.26 18.26
CA PHE A 33 19.07 -3.17 16.82
C PHE A 33 19.05 -4.56 16.18
N GLU A 34 20.07 -5.39 16.45
CA GLU A 34 20.19 -6.74 15.89
C GLU A 34 19.07 -7.66 16.39
N GLY A 35 18.70 -7.54 17.67
CA GLY A 35 17.56 -8.27 18.22
C GLY A 35 16.23 -7.87 17.58
N GLY A 36 16.03 -6.59 17.32
CA GLY A 36 14.86 -6.08 16.61
C GLY A 36 14.83 -6.51 15.14
N TRP A 37 15.97 -6.42 14.46
CA TRP A 37 16.14 -6.85 13.07
C TRP A 37 15.85 -8.33 12.89
N ARG A 38 16.47 -9.17 13.72
CA ARG A 38 16.23 -10.63 13.71
C ARG A 38 14.79 -10.99 14.00
N ALA A 39 14.15 -10.30 14.97
CA ALA A 39 12.75 -10.54 15.28
C ALA A 39 11.80 -10.13 14.14
N LEU A 40 12.15 -9.10 13.37
CA LEU A 40 11.40 -8.73 12.17
C LEU A 40 11.56 -9.77 11.08
N GLU A 41 12.78 -10.22 10.79
CA GLU A 41 13.04 -11.30 9.81
C GLU A 41 12.33 -12.60 10.19
N GLU A 42 12.38 -12.99 11.48
CA GLU A 42 11.65 -14.13 12.03
C GLU A 42 10.14 -13.95 11.84
N ALA A 43 9.60 -12.76 12.10
CA ALA A 43 8.17 -12.46 11.93
C ALA A 43 7.72 -12.38 10.46
N GLU A 44 8.62 -12.09 9.52
CA GLU A 44 8.32 -12.08 8.08
C GLU A 44 8.42 -13.47 7.44
N THR A 45 9.26 -14.34 7.99
CA THR A 45 9.48 -15.71 7.49
C THR A 45 8.67 -16.78 8.23
N SER A 46 8.08 -16.44 9.38
CA SER A 46 7.30 -17.39 10.18
C SER A 46 5.99 -17.79 9.50
N ASP A 47 5.74 -19.10 9.44
CA ASP A 47 4.46 -19.68 9.03
C ASP A 47 3.40 -19.68 10.14
N GLN A 48 3.74 -19.20 11.35
CA GLN A 48 2.80 -19.20 12.48
C GLN A 48 1.69 -18.16 12.27
N PRO A 49 0.46 -18.43 12.76
CA PRO A 49 -0.60 -17.43 12.77
C PRO A 49 -0.15 -16.17 13.50
N SER A 50 -0.42 -14.99 12.92
CA SER A 50 0.02 -13.70 13.49
C SER A 50 -0.58 -13.40 14.86
N ASN A 51 -1.68 -14.06 15.24
CA ASN A 51 -2.30 -13.94 16.55
C ASN A 51 -1.78 -14.97 17.58
N SER A 52 -0.92 -15.90 17.18
CA SER A 52 -0.37 -16.92 18.08
C SER A 52 0.51 -16.29 19.17
N ASN A 53 0.54 -16.94 20.34
CA ASN A 53 1.35 -16.45 21.46
C ASN A 53 2.86 -16.47 21.15
N GLY A 54 3.34 -17.47 20.38
CA GLY A 54 4.73 -17.56 19.95
C GLY A 54 5.12 -16.38 19.05
N PHE A 55 4.36 -16.17 17.97
CA PHE A 55 4.56 -15.03 17.08
C PHE A 55 4.50 -13.69 17.82
N GLN A 56 3.48 -13.49 18.66
CA GLN A 56 3.33 -12.24 19.42
C GLN A 56 4.42 -12.05 20.47
N TYR A 57 4.99 -13.13 21.02
CA TYR A 57 6.14 -13.07 21.90
C TYR A 57 7.39 -12.61 21.14
N THR A 58 7.68 -13.18 19.96
CA THR A 58 8.79 -12.76 19.10
C THR A 58 8.69 -11.28 18.73
N VAL A 59 7.51 -10.82 18.31
CA VAL A 59 7.28 -9.40 17.96
C VAL A 59 7.46 -8.47 19.17
N ARG A 60 6.95 -8.86 20.35
CA ARG A 60 7.11 -8.04 21.58
C ARG A 60 8.56 -8.04 22.10
N ARG A 61 9.27 -9.15 21.96
CA ARG A 61 10.70 -9.25 22.30
C ARG A 61 11.53 -8.36 21.37
N GLY A 62 11.23 -8.40 20.08
CA GLY A 62 11.86 -7.59 19.03
C GLY A 62 11.48 -6.11 19.06
N SER A 63 10.37 -5.77 19.72
CA SER A 63 9.97 -4.40 20.04
C SER A 63 10.33 -4.11 21.50
N PRO A 64 11.62 -4.05 21.88
CA PRO A 64 11.96 -3.45 23.15
C PRO A 64 11.38 -2.04 23.15
N ARG A 65 11.12 -1.50 24.34
CA ARG A 65 10.80 -0.09 24.47
C ARG A 65 12.08 0.67 24.08
N PHE A 66 12.29 0.89 22.77
CA PHE A 66 13.31 1.76 22.22
C PHE A 66 12.92 3.16 22.67
N ARG A 67 13.31 3.49 23.89
CA ARG A 67 13.41 4.86 24.32
C ARG A 67 14.84 5.19 23.97
N VAL A 68 15.07 5.39 22.67
CA VAL A 68 16.33 5.90 22.17
C VAL A 68 16.50 7.20 22.93
N ASN A 69 17.42 7.21 23.91
CA ASN A 69 17.97 8.45 24.41
C ASN A 69 18.23 9.28 23.15
N PRO A 70 17.88 10.57 23.05
CA PRO A 70 18.30 11.38 21.92
C PRO A 70 19.83 11.42 21.94
N VAL A 71 20.44 10.36 21.42
CA VAL A 71 21.87 10.23 21.29
C VAL A 71 22.12 11.30 20.25
N LYS A 72 22.82 12.32 20.72
CA LYS A 72 23.40 13.46 20.04
C LYS A 72 24.40 13.02 18.95
N ARG A 73 24.08 11.92 18.25
CA ARG A 73 24.81 11.22 17.20
C ARG A 73 24.21 11.52 15.83
N PHE A 74 22.99 12.05 15.81
CA PHE A 74 22.33 12.45 14.58
C PHE A 74 21.89 13.91 14.72
N ASP A 75 22.65 14.83 14.13
CA ASP A 75 22.25 16.23 14.01
C ASP A 75 21.45 16.47 12.72
N ARG A 76 20.52 17.42 12.75
CA ARG A 76 19.62 17.72 11.62
C ARG A 76 20.35 18.33 10.40
N ASN A 77 21.58 18.77 10.59
CA ASN A 77 22.36 19.49 9.58
C ASN A 77 23.53 18.65 9.04
N GLU A 78 23.58 17.36 9.35
CA GLU A 78 24.64 16.45 8.87
C GLU A 78 24.22 15.75 7.58
N GLU A 79 25.19 15.50 6.70
CA GLU A 79 24.98 14.66 5.52
C GLU A 79 25.15 13.17 5.89
N LEU A 80 24.55 12.27 5.10
CA LEU A 80 24.70 10.83 5.32
C LEU A 80 26.19 10.43 5.39
N GLU A 81 27.05 11.06 4.59
CA GLU A 81 28.50 10.85 4.49
C GLU A 81 29.26 11.10 5.80
N GLU A 82 28.76 12.00 6.64
CA GLU A 82 29.42 12.39 7.90
C GLU A 82 29.20 11.37 9.03
N ILE A 83 28.24 10.46 8.85
CA ILE A 83 27.93 9.40 9.81
C ILE A 83 28.90 8.24 9.65
N ALA A 84 29.49 7.78 10.76
CA ALA A 84 30.29 6.57 10.79
C ALA A 84 29.51 5.36 10.23
N THR A 85 30.15 4.52 9.42
CA THR A 85 29.51 3.37 8.75
C THR A 85 28.77 2.44 9.71
N ALA A 86 29.34 2.21 10.90
CA ALA A 86 28.73 1.40 11.96
C ALA A 86 27.42 1.99 12.52
N ASP A 87 27.26 3.31 12.45
CA ASP A 87 26.12 4.03 13.00
C ASP A 87 24.98 4.22 11.99
N VAL A 88 25.24 4.12 10.67
CA VAL A 88 24.24 4.27 9.60
C VAL A 88 23.04 3.35 9.81
N LYS A 89 23.27 2.12 10.31
CA LYS A 89 22.21 1.14 10.59
C LYS A 89 21.16 1.64 11.60
N TYR A 90 21.54 2.54 12.50
CA TYR A 90 20.62 3.06 13.52
C TYR A 90 19.59 4.06 12.98
N LEU A 91 19.80 4.61 11.77
CA LEU A 91 18.77 5.39 11.08
C LEU A 91 17.52 4.55 10.77
N LEU A 92 17.65 3.22 10.66
CA LEU A 92 16.54 2.29 10.41
C LEU A 92 15.69 2.00 11.64
N LEU A 93 16.12 2.39 12.85
CA LEU A 93 15.42 2.06 14.10
C LEU A 93 13.93 2.47 14.11
N PRO A 94 13.53 3.69 13.69
CA PRO A 94 12.12 4.05 13.68
C PRO A 94 11.32 3.23 12.65
N ALA A 95 11.89 2.93 11.48
CA ALA A 95 11.22 2.08 10.48
C ALA A 95 10.98 0.66 11.02
N LEU A 96 11.99 0.06 11.65
CA LEU A 96 11.89 -1.26 12.27
C LEU A 96 10.81 -1.28 13.36
N LEU A 97 10.78 -0.24 14.20
CA LEU A 97 9.78 -0.12 15.25
C LEU A 97 8.36 0.06 14.69
N GLY A 98 8.20 0.82 13.61
CA GLY A 98 6.95 0.93 12.86
C GLY A 98 6.48 -0.43 12.36
N ALA A 99 7.36 -1.18 11.69
CA ALA A 99 7.06 -2.50 11.13
C ALA A 99 6.64 -3.50 12.22
N LEU A 100 7.41 -3.61 13.31
CA LEU A 100 7.07 -4.51 14.43
C LEU A 100 5.76 -4.09 15.12
N THR A 101 5.51 -2.79 15.26
CA THR A 101 4.24 -2.29 15.83
C THR A 101 3.04 -2.69 14.98
N MET A 102 3.19 -2.70 13.64
CA MET A 102 2.14 -3.15 12.72
C MET A 102 1.82 -4.64 12.86
N LYS A 103 2.78 -5.47 13.28
CA LYS A 103 2.62 -6.91 13.51
C LYS A 103 1.99 -7.25 14.88
N LEU A 104 1.73 -6.28 15.75
CA LEU A 104 1.10 -6.52 17.05
C LEU A 104 -0.41 -6.79 16.94
N SER A 105 -0.84 -7.95 17.42
CA SER A 105 -2.24 -8.37 17.45
C SER A 105 -2.90 -7.95 18.77
N ASN A 106 -3.66 -6.85 18.75
CA ASN A 106 -4.57 -6.46 19.82
C ASN A 106 -5.70 -5.61 19.25
N SER A 107 -6.89 -6.19 19.07
CA SER A 107 -8.03 -5.48 18.46
C SER A 107 -8.46 -4.25 19.28
N ALA A 108 -8.40 -4.32 20.61
CA ALA A 108 -8.79 -3.22 21.49
C ALA A 108 -7.84 -2.01 21.37
N LYS A 109 -6.54 -2.27 21.17
CA LYS A 109 -5.50 -1.24 21.04
C LYS A 109 -5.04 -1.01 19.61
N ARG A 110 -5.74 -1.57 18.60
CA ARG A 110 -5.30 -1.50 17.21
C ARG A 110 -5.14 -0.06 16.74
N LEU A 111 -6.09 0.80 17.08
CA LEU A 111 -6.01 2.24 16.76
C LEU A 111 -4.74 2.88 17.33
N GLU A 112 -4.39 2.58 18.59
CA GLU A 112 -3.16 3.10 19.21
C GLU A 112 -1.90 2.56 18.53
N HIS A 113 -1.88 1.28 18.16
CA HIS A 113 -0.73 0.67 17.47
C HIS A 113 -0.53 1.31 16.09
N VAL A 114 -1.59 1.44 15.32
CA VAL A 114 -1.55 2.03 13.97
C VAL A 114 -1.14 3.51 14.02
N GLN A 115 -1.66 4.28 14.99
CA GLN A 115 -1.22 5.66 15.21
C GLN A 115 0.25 5.76 15.62
N LYS A 116 0.75 4.86 16.48
CA LYS A 116 2.17 4.80 16.84
C LYS A 116 3.05 4.42 15.66
N ALA A 117 2.65 3.42 14.87
CA ALA A 117 3.36 3.03 13.66
C ALA A 117 3.48 4.20 12.68
N ARG A 118 2.40 4.97 12.50
CA ARG A 118 2.43 6.20 11.69
C ARG A 118 3.49 7.19 12.16
N ILE A 119 3.58 7.42 13.47
CA ILE A 119 4.59 8.32 14.06
C ILE A 119 6.00 7.81 13.76
N TYR A 120 6.25 6.52 13.95
CA TYR A 120 7.57 5.93 13.72
C TYR A 120 8.00 5.98 12.25
N PHE A 121 7.11 5.64 11.31
CA PHE A 121 7.41 5.77 9.88
C PHE A 121 7.59 7.24 9.46
N THR A 122 6.80 8.16 10.02
CA THR A 122 6.97 9.59 9.74
C THR A 122 8.30 10.12 10.26
N ASP A 123 8.71 9.73 11.47
CA ASP A 123 10.01 10.08 12.05
C ASP A 123 11.16 9.52 11.22
N PHE A 124 11.08 8.27 10.78
CA PHE A 124 12.04 7.68 9.85
C PHE A 124 12.18 8.50 8.56
N LEU A 125 11.07 8.80 7.89
CA LEU A 125 11.08 9.55 6.63
C LEU A 125 11.62 10.98 6.83
N LYS A 126 11.27 11.65 7.93
CA LYS A 126 11.83 12.97 8.25
C LYS A 126 13.35 12.91 8.39
N ARG A 127 13.88 11.95 9.15
CA ARG A 127 15.34 11.75 9.27
C ARG A 127 15.99 11.46 7.91
N CYS A 128 15.42 10.55 7.12
CA CYS A 128 15.95 10.25 5.79
C CYS A 128 15.96 11.46 4.84
N LYS A 129 15.01 12.39 5.01
CA LYS A 129 14.98 13.65 4.27
C LYS A 129 16.06 14.62 4.76
N ASP A 130 16.21 14.77 6.08
CA ASP A 130 17.22 15.64 6.70
C ASP A 130 18.64 15.21 6.26
N TYR A 131 18.91 13.90 6.22
CA TYR A 131 20.18 13.31 5.75
C TYR A 131 20.32 13.19 4.22
N ASN A 132 19.34 13.67 3.45
CA ASN A 132 19.32 13.62 1.98
C ASN A 132 19.60 12.22 1.38
N VAL A 133 19.07 11.16 1.99
CA VAL A 133 19.33 9.77 1.56
C VAL A 133 18.74 9.49 0.17
N MET A 134 17.59 10.12 -0.12
CA MET A 134 16.84 9.99 -1.36
C MET A 134 15.86 11.15 -1.51
N VAL A 135 15.61 11.59 -2.74
CA VAL A 135 14.55 12.55 -3.04
C VAL A 135 13.20 11.84 -3.07
N PHE A 136 12.29 12.23 -2.19
CA PHE A 136 10.90 11.76 -2.18
C PHE A 136 9.98 12.79 -1.53
N GLU A 137 8.68 12.64 -1.77
CA GLU A 137 7.65 13.47 -1.14
C GLU A 137 7.20 12.84 0.19
N LEU A 138 7.21 13.66 1.25
CA LEU A 138 6.68 13.25 2.55
C LEU A 138 5.15 13.10 2.46
N PRO A 139 4.57 11.97 2.94
CA PRO A 139 3.13 11.83 3.05
C PRO A 139 2.52 12.99 3.86
N LYS A 140 1.38 13.49 3.39
CA LYS A 140 0.70 14.62 4.03
C LYS A 140 0.33 14.24 5.46
N THR A 141 0.77 15.04 6.43
CA THR A 141 0.27 14.95 7.81
C THR A 141 -0.96 15.84 7.90
N GLU A 142 -2.02 15.41 8.60
CA GLU A 142 -3.27 16.17 8.79
C GLU A 142 -3.01 17.63 9.25
N GLU A 143 -1.88 17.90 9.93
CA GLU A 143 -1.45 19.24 10.36
C GLU A 143 -1.01 20.17 9.20
N ASN A 144 -0.61 19.64 8.05
CA ASN A 144 -0.25 20.42 6.86
C ASN A 144 -1.47 20.72 5.95
N SER A 145 -2.68 20.39 6.38
CA SER A 145 -3.90 20.63 5.59
C SER A 145 -4.52 22.01 5.79
N ASP A 146 -3.93 22.87 6.64
CA ASP A 146 -4.51 24.17 7.02
C ASP A 146 -3.83 25.43 6.40
N ASP A 147 -2.77 25.33 5.59
CA ASP A 147 -1.98 26.52 5.18
C ASP A 147 -1.87 26.80 3.66
N SER A 148 -2.72 26.22 2.80
CA SER A 148 -2.75 26.59 1.37
C SER A 148 -4.11 26.59 0.68
N SER A 149 -5.21 26.39 1.41
CA SER A 149 -6.56 26.38 0.79
C SER A 149 -7.66 27.01 1.65
N LYS A 150 -7.30 27.87 2.62
CA LYS A 150 -8.25 28.55 3.53
C LYS A 150 -8.28 30.07 3.34
N ALA A 151 -8.10 30.55 2.11
CA ALA A 151 -8.47 31.91 1.73
C ALA A 151 -9.54 31.83 0.63
N LEU A 152 -10.76 32.26 0.96
CA LEU A 152 -11.98 32.31 0.13
C LEU A 152 -12.75 30.99 -0.08
N ALA A 153 -13.49 30.54 0.93
CA ALA A 153 -14.76 29.85 0.68
C ALA A 153 -15.78 30.13 1.80
N ARG A 154 -16.79 30.92 1.45
CA ARG A 154 -17.97 31.27 2.26
C ARG A 154 -18.81 30.01 2.52
N PRO A 155 -19.43 29.83 3.70
CA PRO A 155 -20.07 28.57 4.07
C PRO A 155 -21.52 28.50 3.55
N THR A 156 -21.73 28.07 2.31
CA THR A 156 -23.07 27.67 1.82
C THR A 156 -22.96 26.58 0.75
N ALA A 157 -22.88 25.31 1.17
CA ALA A 157 -23.40 24.11 0.48
C ALA A 157 -22.90 22.82 1.17
N PRO A 158 -23.68 21.72 1.18
CA PRO A 158 -23.22 20.44 1.70
C PRO A 158 -22.05 19.92 0.85
N ALA A 159 -21.00 19.47 1.54
CA ALA A 159 -19.72 19.05 0.96
C ALA A 159 -19.91 18.02 -0.16
N ALA A 160 -19.78 18.47 -1.41
CA ALA A 160 -19.62 17.59 -2.55
C ALA A 160 -18.32 16.80 -2.37
N ILE A 161 -18.40 15.48 -2.47
CA ILE A 161 -17.24 14.59 -2.50
C ILE A 161 -16.43 14.97 -3.74
N SER A 162 -15.38 15.78 -3.55
CA SER A 162 -14.47 16.18 -4.62
C SER A 162 -13.77 14.94 -5.15
N GLN A 163 -14.25 14.41 -6.27
CA GLN A 163 -13.56 13.32 -6.96
C GLN A 163 -12.18 13.82 -7.39
N PRO A 164 -11.10 13.06 -7.12
CA PRO A 164 -9.76 13.45 -7.56
C PRO A 164 -9.74 13.59 -9.09
N SER A 165 -9.13 14.67 -9.58
CA SER A 165 -8.97 14.92 -11.02
C SER A 165 -8.30 13.73 -11.71
N LEU A 166 -8.70 13.39 -12.95
CA LEU A 166 -8.06 12.32 -13.74
C LEU A 166 -6.54 12.49 -13.81
N LEU A 167 -6.06 13.74 -13.89
CA LEU A 167 -4.62 14.06 -13.88
C LEU A 167 -3.95 13.68 -12.55
N SER A 168 -4.62 13.96 -11.42
CA SER A 168 -4.11 13.56 -10.10
C SER A 168 -4.08 12.05 -9.93
N MET A 169 -5.05 11.32 -10.48
CA MET A 169 -5.05 9.86 -10.45
C MET A 169 -3.95 9.27 -11.34
N ALA A 170 -3.71 9.85 -12.52
CA ALA A 170 -2.62 9.46 -13.40
C ALA A 170 -1.25 9.71 -12.73
N ALA A 171 -1.06 10.86 -12.08
CA ALA A 171 0.15 11.18 -11.34
C ALA A 171 0.38 10.22 -10.17
N SER A 172 -0.64 9.98 -9.31
CA SER A 172 -0.52 9.03 -8.19
C SER A 172 -0.21 7.61 -8.67
N ARG A 173 -0.81 7.17 -9.79
CA ARG A 173 -0.49 5.88 -10.41
C ARG A 173 0.96 5.84 -10.87
N GLN A 174 1.42 6.88 -11.55
CA GLN A 174 2.78 6.96 -12.07
C GLN A 174 3.81 6.92 -10.94
N SER A 175 3.62 7.71 -9.87
CA SER A 175 4.49 7.68 -8.69
C SER A 175 4.55 6.30 -8.03
N LYS A 176 3.45 5.54 -8.03
CA LYS A 176 3.42 4.17 -7.51
C LYS A 176 4.20 3.18 -8.39
N ILE A 177 4.13 3.34 -9.71
CA ILE A 177 4.90 2.53 -10.67
C ILE A 177 6.39 2.81 -10.51
N GLU A 178 6.79 4.08 -10.44
CA GLU A 178 8.18 4.48 -10.26
C GLU A 178 8.75 3.97 -8.95
N ARG A 179 8.00 4.13 -7.85
CA ARG A 179 8.39 3.59 -6.53
C ARG A 179 8.54 2.08 -6.55
N TYR A 180 7.61 1.36 -7.20
CA TYR A 180 7.71 -0.10 -7.34
C TYR A 180 8.97 -0.51 -8.10
N ASN A 181 9.28 0.18 -9.21
CA ASN A 181 10.49 -0.10 -10.00
C ASN A 181 11.77 0.19 -9.19
N GLN A 182 11.83 1.31 -8.48
CA GLN A 182 12.94 1.67 -7.60
C GLN A 182 13.13 0.63 -6.48
N LYS A 183 12.04 0.25 -5.80
CA LYS A 183 12.06 -0.79 -4.77
C LYS A 183 12.59 -2.10 -5.33
N LYS A 184 12.09 -2.55 -6.48
CA LYS A 184 12.54 -3.77 -7.16
C LYS A 184 14.04 -3.75 -7.49
N GLU A 185 14.54 -2.62 -8.01
CA GLU A 185 15.96 -2.46 -8.32
C GLU A 185 16.83 -2.49 -7.05
N THR A 186 16.41 -1.77 -6.00
CA THR A 186 17.14 -1.77 -4.71
C THR A 186 17.16 -3.15 -4.06
N GLU A 187 16.07 -3.91 -4.14
CA GLU A 187 16.00 -5.27 -3.60
C GLU A 187 16.86 -6.26 -4.40
N ALA A 188 16.98 -6.08 -5.72
CA ALA A 188 17.88 -6.89 -6.54
C ALA A 188 19.35 -6.68 -6.11
N LYS A 189 19.77 -5.42 -5.95
CA LYS A 189 21.13 -5.06 -5.48
C LYS A 189 21.39 -5.56 -4.06
N LEU A 190 20.40 -5.45 -3.17
CA LEU A 190 20.51 -5.95 -1.81
C LEU A 190 20.70 -7.46 -1.76
N LYS A 191 20.04 -8.24 -2.63
CA LYS A 191 20.22 -9.70 -2.66
C LYS A 191 21.66 -10.10 -2.99
N GLU A 192 22.31 -9.39 -3.90
CA GLU A 192 23.71 -9.61 -4.26
C GLU A 192 24.64 -9.29 -3.07
N ILE A 193 24.52 -8.09 -2.51
CA ILE A 193 25.40 -7.59 -1.45
C ILE A 193 25.16 -8.32 -0.11
N ASN A 194 23.91 -8.72 0.19
CA ASN A 194 23.57 -9.39 1.44
C ASN A 194 24.37 -10.70 1.64
N SER A 195 24.64 -11.43 0.55
CA SER A 195 25.45 -12.65 0.60
C SER A 195 26.90 -12.38 1.04
N LEU A 196 27.48 -11.27 0.57
CA LEU A 196 28.85 -10.85 0.88
C LEU A 196 28.95 -10.32 2.31
N VAL A 197 28.02 -9.47 2.73
CA VAL A 197 27.97 -8.89 4.09
C VAL A 197 27.72 -9.98 5.13
N SER A 198 26.77 -10.89 4.89
CA SER A 198 26.48 -12.00 5.80
C SER A 198 27.66 -12.97 5.97
N SER A 199 28.54 -13.06 4.97
CA SER A 199 29.77 -13.88 5.04
C SER A 199 30.88 -13.26 5.88
N GLY A 200 30.72 -12.03 6.36
CA GLY A 200 31.72 -11.30 7.14
C GLY A 200 32.96 -10.86 6.35
N LYS A 201 32.93 -10.99 5.02
CA LYS A 201 34.03 -10.61 4.11
C LYS A 201 33.86 -9.23 3.48
N ALA A 202 32.79 -8.53 3.82
CA ALA A 202 32.53 -7.19 3.30
C ALA A 202 33.51 -6.18 3.93
N ASP A 203 34.06 -5.31 3.09
CA ASP A 203 34.78 -4.12 3.54
C ASP A 203 33.79 -3.06 4.09
N ASP A 204 34.34 -1.98 4.64
CA ASP A 204 33.53 -0.90 5.22
C ASP A 204 32.66 -0.21 4.15
N GLU A 205 33.17 -0.09 2.91
CA GLU A 205 32.45 0.52 1.79
C GLU A 205 31.22 -0.33 1.37
N LEU A 206 31.37 -1.64 1.24
CA LEU A 206 30.26 -2.56 0.99
C LEU A 206 29.25 -2.57 2.14
N THR A 207 29.73 -2.48 3.39
CA THR A 207 28.85 -2.39 4.56
C THR A 207 28.03 -1.09 4.53
N ARG A 208 28.66 0.02 4.14
CA ARG A 208 28.01 1.32 3.98
C ARG A 208 26.98 1.31 2.87
N THR A 209 27.33 0.79 1.70
CA THR A 209 26.40 0.67 0.57
C THR A 209 25.22 -0.25 0.89
N PHE A 210 25.46 -1.34 1.63
CA PHE A 210 24.40 -2.22 2.12
C PHE A 210 23.38 -1.49 2.99
N TYR A 211 23.82 -0.73 4.00
CA TYR A 211 22.90 0.03 4.84
C TYR A 211 22.25 1.20 4.08
N GLY A 212 22.96 1.86 3.17
CA GLY A 212 22.40 2.89 2.29
C GLY A 212 21.28 2.37 1.39
N LEU A 213 21.45 1.18 0.80
CA LEU A 213 20.41 0.52 0.01
C LEU A 213 19.23 0.08 0.88
N ASN A 214 19.48 -0.41 2.10
CA ASN A 214 18.42 -0.73 3.05
C ASN A 214 17.60 0.52 3.40
N LEU A 215 18.22 1.68 3.61
CA LEU A 215 17.50 2.94 3.85
C LEU A 215 16.58 3.28 2.67
N LYS A 216 17.06 3.20 1.44
CA LYS A 216 16.25 3.43 0.22
C LYS A 216 15.07 2.47 0.09
N ARG A 217 15.30 1.18 0.38
CA ARG A 217 14.23 0.16 0.43
C ARG A 217 13.19 0.52 1.48
N TRP A 218 13.63 0.83 2.70
CA TRP A 218 12.74 1.17 3.82
C TRP A 218 11.99 2.49 3.62
N ILE A 219 12.54 3.47 2.88
CA ILE A 219 11.82 4.68 2.47
C ILE A 219 10.61 4.31 1.61
N SER A 220 10.81 3.45 0.61
CA SER A 220 9.72 2.98 -0.25
C SER A 220 8.64 2.25 0.54
N ILE A 221 9.05 1.32 1.43
CA ILE A 221 8.13 0.57 2.31
C ILE A 221 7.37 1.50 3.25
N SER A 222 8.06 2.45 3.90
CA SER A 222 7.43 3.33 4.89
C SER A 222 6.36 4.21 4.29
N ILE A 223 6.52 4.65 3.04
CA ILE A 223 5.51 5.45 2.35
C ILE A 223 4.29 4.59 1.99
N GLU A 224 4.50 3.37 1.48
CA GLU A 224 3.42 2.40 1.23
C GLU A 224 2.65 2.06 2.52
N GLU A 225 3.37 1.85 3.63
CA GLU A 225 2.78 1.58 4.94
C GLU A 225 1.98 2.78 5.47
N ILE A 226 2.47 4.02 5.31
CA ILE A 226 1.70 5.20 5.74
C ILE A 226 0.39 5.33 4.96
N GLU A 227 0.40 5.11 3.64
CA GLU A 227 -0.84 5.11 2.84
C GLU A 227 -1.85 4.08 3.34
N SER A 228 -1.38 2.87 3.66
CA SER A 228 -2.19 1.78 4.22
C SER A 228 -2.73 2.13 5.62
N ILE A 229 -1.86 2.67 6.48
CA ILE A 229 -2.17 3.11 7.84
C ILE A 229 -3.22 4.21 7.84
N ASP A 230 -3.12 5.22 6.97
CA ASP A 230 -4.06 6.33 6.93
C ASP A 230 -5.48 5.85 6.53
N GLN A 231 -5.57 4.91 5.59
CA GLN A 231 -6.84 4.24 5.24
C GLN A 231 -7.39 3.45 6.43
N GLU A 232 -6.54 2.69 7.12
CA GLU A 232 -6.94 1.91 8.30
C GLU A 232 -7.43 2.80 9.45
N ILE A 233 -6.73 3.90 9.75
CA ILE A 233 -7.14 4.87 10.78
C ILE A 233 -8.53 5.41 10.47
N GLN A 234 -8.80 5.77 9.20
CA GLN A 234 -10.10 6.28 8.79
C GLN A 234 -11.22 5.26 9.04
N ILE A 235 -10.98 3.98 8.72
CA ILE A 235 -11.92 2.89 8.94
C ILE A 235 -12.15 2.67 10.45
N LEU A 236 -11.08 2.55 11.24
CA LEU A 236 -11.17 2.31 12.68
C LEU A 236 -11.92 3.44 13.41
N LYS A 237 -11.68 4.71 13.03
CA LYS A 237 -12.42 5.86 13.58
C LYS A 237 -13.91 5.78 13.26
N ARG A 238 -14.28 5.45 12.03
CA ARG A 238 -15.68 5.26 11.62
C ARG A 238 -16.36 4.11 12.38
N MET A 239 -15.66 2.99 12.56
CA MET A 239 -16.17 1.82 13.30
C MET A 239 -16.46 2.12 14.77
N ILE A 240 -15.62 2.93 15.43
CA ILE A 240 -15.86 3.39 16.82
C ILE A 240 -17.12 4.25 16.89
N GLY A 241 -17.34 5.13 15.90
CA GLY A 241 -18.56 5.93 15.78
C GLY A 241 -19.84 5.10 15.60
N VAL A 242 -19.78 4.03 14.80
CA VAL A 242 -20.94 3.16 14.51
C VAL A 242 -21.33 2.28 15.70
N LYS A 243 -20.37 1.82 16.53
CA LYS A 243 -20.65 1.00 17.73
C LYS A 243 -21.50 1.71 18.80
N ARG A 244 -21.68 3.03 18.71
CA ARG A 244 -22.47 3.82 19.67
C ARG A 244 -23.96 3.94 19.32
N GLN A 245 -24.39 3.54 18.13
CA GLN A 245 -25.82 3.50 17.83
C GLN A 245 -26.36 2.10 18.11
N PRO A 246 -27.28 1.91 19.08
CA PRO A 246 -28.05 0.68 19.15
C PRO A 246 -28.78 0.53 17.81
N GLN A 247 -28.44 -0.52 17.05
CA GLN A 247 -29.21 -0.82 15.85
C GLN A 247 -30.65 -1.08 16.31
N PRO A 248 -31.67 -0.41 15.72
CA PRO A 248 -33.04 -0.82 15.95
C PRO A 248 -33.14 -2.32 15.62
N PRO A 249 -33.93 -3.11 16.38
CA PRO A 249 -34.08 -4.53 16.12
C PRO A 249 -34.38 -4.70 14.64
N ARG A 250 -33.52 -5.43 13.93
CA ARG A 250 -33.74 -5.71 12.51
C ARG A 250 -35.15 -6.30 12.42
N PRO A 251 -36.07 -5.72 11.63
CA PRO A 251 -37.39 -6.31 11.49
C PRO A 251 -37.18 -7.76 11.07
N GLN A 252 -37.67 -8.71 11.86
CA GLN A 252 -37.65 -10.12 11.49
C GLN A 252 -38.30 -10.20 10.12
N ARG A 253 -37.51 -10.51 9.09
CA ARG A 253 -38.05 -10.67 7.74
C ARG A 253 -39.08 -11.78 7.85
N ALA A 254 -40.35 -11.46 7.58
CA ALA A 254 -41.38 -12.47 7.50
C ALA A 254 -40.88 -13.58 6.56
N PRO A 255 -40.99 -14.86 6.94
CA PRO A 255 -40.57 -15.96 6.08
C PRO A 255 -41.25 -15.76 4.72
N MET A 256 -40.43 -15.68 3.66
CA MET A 256 -40.98 -15.42 2.34
C MET A 256 -41.93 -16.56 1.99
N PRO A 257 -43.17 -16.28 1.59
CA PRO A 257 -44.05 -17.33 1.10
C PRO A 257 -43.35 -18.03 -0.08
N PRO A 258 -43.42 -19.37 -0.18
CA PRO A 258 -42.85 -20.07 -1.32
C PRO A 258 -43.53 -19.56 -2.59
N PHE A 259 -42.75 -18.94 -3.48
CA PHE A 259 -43.22 -18.57 -4.80
C PHE A 259 -42.99 -19.77 -5.72
N ILE A 260 -44.05 -20.23 -6.37
CA ILE A 260 -43.94 -21.25 -7.40
C ILE A 260 -43.52 -20.51 -8.67
N LEU A 261 -42.36 -20.85 -9.23
CA LEU A 261 -41.91 -20.34 -10.53
C LEU A 261 -42.73 -21.02 -11.64
N THR A 262 -44.02 -20.68 -11.75
CA THR A 262 -44.86 -21.14 -12.87
C THR A 262 -44.34 -20.48 -14.15
N ARG A 263 -43.93 -21.30 -15.12
CA ARG A 263 -43.62 -20.82 -16.48
C ARG A 263 -44.88 -20.18 -17.06
N ASN A 264 -44.96 -18.85 -17.01
CA ASN A 264 -45.94 -18.13 -17.81
C ASN A 264 -45.62 -18.38 -19.29
N ALA A 265 -46.63 -18.56 -20.13
CA ALA A 265 -46.47 -18.83 -21.56
C ALA A 265 -45.55 -17.81 -22.26
N ALA A 266 -45.54 -16.56 -21.78
CA ALA A 266 -44.62 -15.51 -22.22
C ALA A 266 -43.14 -15.81 -21.88
N GLN A 267 -42.84 -16.28 -20.66
CA GLN A 267 -41.47 -16.67 -20.27
C GLN A 267 -41.02 -17.96 -20.97
N ALA A 268 -41.91 -18.90 -21.23
CA ALA A 268 -41.61 -20.08 -22.04
C ALA A 268 -41.31 -19.72 -23.51
N LYS A 269 -41.90 -18.64 -24.04
CA LYS A 269 -41.61 -18.16 -25.40
C LYS A 269 -40.25 -17.44 -25.50
N VAL A 270 -39.81 -16.79 -24.41
CA VAL A 270 -38.51 -16.09 -24.36
C VAL A 270 -37.36 -17.03 -23.94
N PHE A 271 -37.62 -18.01 -23.07
CA PHE A 271 -36.60 -18.86 -22.45
C PHE A 271 -36.79 -20.38 -22.66
N GLY A 272 -37.91 -20.82 -23.25
CA GLY A 272 -38.30 -22.24 -23.30
C GLY A 272 -38.23 -22.89 -24.68
N ALA A 273 -38.25 -22.13 -25.77
CA ALA A 273 -37.74 -22.59 -27.05
C ALA A 273 -36.26 -22.22 -27.07
N GLY A 274 -35.37 -23.22 -26.99
CA GLY A 274 -33.94 -22.99 -27.15
C GLY A 274 -33.69 -22.09 -28.35
N TYR A 275 -32.70 -21.20 -28.24
CA TYR A 275 -32.21 -20.38 -29.34
C TYR A 275 -32.32 -21.16 -30.65
N PRO A 276 -32.93 -20.61 -31.72
CA PRO A 276 -32.92 -21.25 -33.02
C PRO A 276 -31.47 -21.54 -33.36
N SER A 277 -31.05 -22.81 -33.20
CA SER A 277 -29.65 -23.19 -33.30
C SER A 277 -29.16 -23.22 -34.74
N LEU A 278 -30.03 -22.85 -35.68
CA LEU A 278 -29.70 -22.53 -37.06
C LEU A 278 -29.83 -21.02 -37.24
N ALA A 279 -28.74 -20.41 -37.69
CA ALA A 279 -28.78 -19.06 -38.24
C ALA A 279 -29.77 -19.04 -39.42
N THR A 280 -30.89 -18.34 -39.26
CA THR A 280 -31.91 -18.17 -40.31
C THR A 280 -31.57 -17.08 -41.31
N MET A 281 -30.45 -16.39 -41.10
CA MET A 281 -29.93 -15.33 -41.96
C MET A 281 -28.45 -15.58 -42.20
N THR A 282 -28.01 -15.29 -43.42
CA THR A 282 -26.59 -15.18 -43.70
C THR A 282 -26.02 -13.88 -43.12
N VAL A 283 -24.69 -13.83 -43.00
CA VAL A 283 -23.99 -12.63 -42.50
C VAL A 283 -24.29 -11.42 -43.40
N ASP A 284 -24.45 -11.63 -44.70
CA ASP A 284 -24.77 -10.58 -45.66
C ASP A 284 -26.19 -10.04 -45.48
N ASP A 285 -27.19 -10.92 -45.31
CA ASP A 285 -28.57 -10.51 -45.02
C ASP A 285 -28.63 -9.63 -43.76
N TRP A 286 -27.80 -9.96 -42.75
CA TRP A 286 -27.72 -9.21 -41.49
C TRP A 286 -27.14 -7.81 -41.69
N TYR A 287 -26.11 -7.68 -42.50
CA TYR A 287 -25.53 -6.41 -42.87
C TYR A 287 -26.51 -5.52 -43.64
N GLU A 288 -27.25 -6.09 -44.58
CA GLU A 288 -28.22 -5.36 -45.39
C GLU A 288 -29.40 -4.85 -44.56
N GLU A 289 -29.93 -5.68 -43.66
CA GLU A 289 -31.02 -5.30 -42.77
C GLU A 289 -30.61 -4.17 -41.81
N HIS A 290 -29.42 -4.28 -41.22
CA HIS A 290 -28.92 -3.25 -40.28
C HIS A 290 -28.51 -1.95 -41.00
N LYS A 291 -28.06 -2.04 -42.26
CA LYS A 291 -27.83 -0.87 -43.12
C LYS A 291 -29.14 -0.17 -43.47
N LYS A 292 -30.20 -0.92 -43.79
CA LYS A 292 -31.55 -0.39 -44.07
C LYS A 292 -32.15 0.31 -42.85
N HIS A 293 -31.92 -0.23 -41.65
CA HIS A 293 -32.36 0.36 -40.39
C HIS A 293 -31.46 1.47 -39.84
N SER A 294 -30.40 1.88 -40.58
CA SER A 294 -29.45 2.94 -40.16
C SER A 294 -28.84 2.70 -38.77
N MET A 295 -28.72 1.44 -38.36
CA MET A 295 -28.16 1.05 -37.05
C MET A 295 -26.70 0.60 -37.13
N LEU A 296 -26.09 0.66 -38.32
CA LEU A 296 -24.67 0.39 -38.50
C LEU A 296 -23.83 1.62 -38.11
N PRO A 297 -22.80 1.49 -37.26
CA PRO A 297 -21.88 2.59 -36.98
C PRO A 297 -21.15 2.98 -38.27
N ASP A 298 -21.20 4.27 -38.66
CA ASP A 298 -20.50 4.82 -39.84
C ASP A 298 -18.94 4.79 -39.70
N GLN A 299 -18.42 4.16 -38.65
CA GLN A 299 -16.99 4.18 -38.28
C GLN A 299 -16.40 2.79 -38.04
N GLY A 300 -16.80 1.79 -38.84
CA GLY A 300 -16.27 0.43 -38.73
C GLY A 300 -15.30 0.00 -39.83
N ILE A 301 -15.31 0.65 -41.00
CA ILE A 301 -14.47 0.26 -42.13
C ILE A 301 -13.40 1.35 -42.29
N PRO A 302 -12.10 1.05 -42.07
CA PRO A 302 -11.05 1.96 -42.48
C PRO A 302 -11.21 2.13 -43.99
N ARG A 303 -11.61 3.33 -44.44
CA ARG A 303 -11.45 3.71 -45.84
C ARG A 303 -9.95 3.67 -46.11
N GLY A 304 -9.48 2.56 -46.69
CA GLY A 304 -8.11 2.41 -47.12
C GLY A 304 -7.75 3.60 -48.00
N ARG A 305 -6.83 4.44 -47.52
CA ARG A 305 -6.09 5.31 -48.42
C ARG A 305 -5.38 4.40 -49.42
N PRO A 306 -5.56 4.59 -50.74
CA PRO A 306 -4.71 3.90 -51.69
C PRO A 306 -3.33 4.56 -51.60
N GLY A 307 -2.36 3.85 -51.03
CA GLY A 307 -0.96 4.27 -51.09
C GLY A 307 -0.13 3.92 -49.86
N LYS A 308 0.36 2.69 -49.81
CA LYS A 308 1.79 2.32 -49.80
C LYS A 308 1.91 0.89 -49.26
N THR A 309 2.33 -0.01 -50.16
CA THR A 309 3.00 -1.25 -49.82
C THR A 309 4.21 -0.95 -48.96
N ASP A 310 4.20 -1.32 -47.68
CA ASP A 310 5.41 -1.51 -46.89
C ASP A 310 5.27 -2.85 -46.16
N ALA A 311 5.99 -3.83 -46.69
CA ALA A 311 6.01 -5.21 -46.28
C ALA A 311 6.99 -5.44 -45.11
N ASP A 312 6.99 -4.58 -44.08
CA ASP A 312 8.18 -4.48 -43.20
C ASP A 312 7.93 -4.37 -41.68
N ASP A 313 6.85 -4.97 -41.15
CA ASP A 313 6.77 -5.26 -39.71
C ASP A 313 6.83 -6.78 -39.48
N GLU A 314 7.96 -7.41 -39.84
CA GLU A 314 8.23 -8.83 -39.56
C GLU A 314 8.02 -9.16 -38.07
N GLN A 315 8.29 -8.20 -37.19
CA GLN A 315 8.05 -8.25 -35.76
C GLN A 315 6.55 -8.40 -35.41
N ALA A 316 5.67 -7.67 -36.10
CA ALA A 316 4.22 -7.73 -35.84
C ALA A 316 3.64 -9.08 -36.26
N LEU A 317 4.13 -9.63 -37.38
CA LEU A 317 3.76 -10.96 -37.86
C LEU A 317 4.27 -12.07 -36.93
N ARG A 318 5.50 -11.95 -36.41
CA ARG A 318 6.05 -12.89 -35.41
C ARG A 318 5.24 -12.86 -34.11
N ASN A 319 5.00 -11.66 -33.57
CA ASN A 319 4.20 -11.48 -32.36
C ASN A 319 2.76 -12.01 -32.52
N ALA A 320 2.17 -11.87 -33.71
CA ALA A 320 0.85 -12.40 -33.99
C ALA A 320 0.83 -13.94 -34.00
N ARG A 321 1.84 -14.57 -34.60
CA ARG A 321 1.99 -16.04 -34.61
C ARG A 321 2.25 -16.60 -33.21
N GLU A 322 3.18 -16.00 -32.46
CA GLU A 322 3.47 -16.40 -31.08
C GLU A 322 2.24 -16.29 -30.17
N LYS A 323 1.45 -15.23 -30.37
CA LYS A 323 0.21 -15.03 -29.61
C LYS A 323 -0.88 -16.04 -29.95
N ASP A 324 -0.86 -16.61 -31.15
CA ASP A 324 -1.80 -17.65 -31.56
C ASP A 324 -1.38 -19.01 -30.98
N GLU A 325 -0.10 -19.37 -31.12
CA GLU A 325 0.49 -20.59 -30.57
C GLU A 325 0.37 -20.66 -29.02
N TRP A 326 0.50 -19.51 -28.35
CA TRP A 326 0.27 -19.42 -26.91
C TRP A 326 -1.19 -19.72 -26.53
N LYS A 327 -2.18 -19.29 -27.32
CA LYS A 327 -3.61 -19.53 -27.02
C LYS A 327 -4.00 -20.99 -27.22
N ASP A 328 -3.38 -21.68 -28.18
CA ASP A 328 -3.62 -23.11 -28.41
C ASP A 328 -3.13 -23.96 -27.23
N THR A 329 -2.05 -23.54 -26.57
CA THR A 329 -1.50 -24.23 -25.39
C THR A 329 -2.12 -23.76 -24.06
N HIS A 330 -2.76 -22.59 -24.02
CA HIS A 330 -3.34 -22.00 -22.78
C HIS A 330 -4.85 -21.79 -22.89
N ARG A 331 -5.62 -22.74 -22.33
CA ARG A 331 -7.09 -22.66 -22.27
C ARG A 331 -7.55 -21.42 -21.51
N ARG A 332 -8.62 -20.77 -22.00
CA ARG A 332 -9.22 -19.60 -21.34
C ARG A 332 -9.47 -19.88 -19.85
N GLY A 333 -8.94 -19.01 -18.99
CA GLY A 333 -9.03 -19.14 -17.53
C GLY A 333 -7.81 -19.76 -16.82
N TYR A 334 -6.75 -20.10 -17.56
CA TYR A 334 -5.53 -20.71 -16.99
C TYR A 334 -4.89 -19.88 -15.85
N GLY A 335 -4.90 -18.55 -15.94
CA GLY A 335 -4.28 -17.65 -14.95
C GLY A 335 -5.05 -17.45 -13.64
N ASN A 336 -6.32 -17.88 -13.54
CA ASN A 336 -7.16 -17.60 -12.37
C ASN A 336 -7.35 -18.83 -11.45
N ARG A 337 -6.47 -19.83 -11.57
CA ARG A 337 -6.57 -21.11 -10.84
C ARG A 337 -5.74 -21.18 -9.56
N HIS A 338 -4.84 -20.23 -9.31
CA HIS A 338 -3.95 -20.23 -8.14
C HIS A 338 -4.52 -19.58 -6.88
N ASN A 339 -5.77 -19.11 -6.90
CA ASN A 339 -6.41 -18.45 -5.75
C ASN A 339 -7.74 -19.13 -5.34
N MET A 340 -7.79 -20.46 -5.46
CA MET A 340 -8.93 -21.27 -5.02
C MET A 340 -8.46 -22.21 -3.90
N GLY A 341 -8.68 -21.79 -2.64
CA GLY A 341 -8.67 -22.66 -1.46
C GLY A 341 -7.42 -22.58 -0.62
#